data_AF-A0A2V7Y9P1-F1
#
_entry.id   AF-A0A2V7Y9P1-F1
#
_cell.length_a   1.000
_cell.length_b   1.000
_cell.length_c   1.000
_cell.angle_alpha   90.00
_cell.angle_beta   90.00
_cell.angle_gamma   90.00
#
_symmetry.space_group_name_H-M   'P 1'
#
loop_
_entity.id
_entity.type
_entity.pdbx_description
1 polymer ?
#
loop_
_entity_poly.entity_id
_entity_poly.type
_entity_poly.pdbx_seq_one_letter_code
_entity_poly.pdbx_strand_id
1 'polypeptide(L)'
;MAQVEILRNEVPEAALAQRFEREIAEAAAGAGGSDERLVCAILDEGLHAEIEVELPGWKERIHVPYPAREGDVRRAMTRLLRDLGLMDDRATMRHAGLFRDF
;
A
#
# COMPACT_ATOMS: atom_id res chain seq x y z
N MET A 1 4.19 8.47 -11.73
CA MET A 1 3.89 8.56 -10.28
C MET A 1 2.68 7.69 -10.05
N ALA A 2 2.73 6.74 -9.12
CA ALA A 2 1.60 5.85 -8.85
C ALA A 2 0.36 6.68 -8.47
N GLN A 3 -0.77 6.40 -9.12
CA GLN A 3 -2.04 7.07 -8.80
C GLN A 3 -2.70 6.30 -7.65
N VAL A 4 -2.90 6.97 -6.51
CA VAL A 4 -3.63 6.41 -5.37
C VAL A 4 -5.07 6.87 -5.43
N GLU A 5 -5.98 5.92 -5.32
CA GLU A 5 -7.41 6.16 -5.11
C GLU A 5 -7.84 5.54 -3.79
N ILE A 6 -8.52 6.32 -2.95
CA ILE A 6 -9.06 5.83 -1.67
C ILE A 6 -10.57 5.76 -1.81
N LEU A 7 -11.11 4.54 -1.85
CA LEU A 7 -12.55 4.31 -2.05
C LEU A 7 -13.37 4.62 -0.80
N ARG A 8 -12.80 4.30 0.37
CA ARG A 8 -13.45 4.49 1.68
C ARG A 8 -12.42 4.65 2.77
N ASN A 9 -12.81 5.41 3.80
CA ASN A 9 -12.05 5.58 5.02
C ASN A 9 -13.00 5.58 6.22
N GLU A 10 -13.00 4.49 6.98
CA GLU A 10 -13.89 4.26 8.12
C GLU A 10 -13.29 4.72 9.45
N VAL A 11 -12.07 5.29 9.44
CA VAL A 11 -11.43 5.80 10.66
C VAL A 11 -12.27 6.96 11.26
N PRO A 12 -12.74 6.84 12.50
CA PRO A 12 -13.71 7.78 13.07
C PRO A 12 -13.13 9.17 13.36
N GLU A 13 -11.83 9.24 13.68
CA GLU A 13 -11.16 10.50 13.95
C GLU A 13 -10.66 11.14 12.64
N ALA A 14 -11.26 12.28 12.25
CA ALA A 14 -10.95 12.93 10.98
C ALA A 14 -9.46 13.30 10.80
N ALA A 15 -8.77 13.72 11.86
CA ALA A 15 -7.35 14.04 11.81
C ALA A 15 -6.49 12.78 11.56
N LEU A 16 -6.90 11.66 12.16
CA LEU A 16 -6.25 10.36 11.97
C LEU A 16 -6.52 9.82 10.56
N ALA A 17 -7.78 9.89 10.11
CA ALA A 17 -8.20 9.51 8.77
C ALA A 17 -7.39 10.25 7.70
N GLN A 18 -7.31 11.59 7.77
CA GLN A 18 -6.49 12.39 6.85
C GLN A 18 -4.99 12.05 6.92
N ARG A 19 -4.48 11.72 8.11
CA ARG A 19 -3.09 11.28 8.25
C ARG A 19 -2.85 9.97 7.53
N PHE A 20 -3.77 9.01 7.63
CA PHE A 20 -3.65 7.72 6.94
C PHE A 20 -3.62 7.90 5.43
N GLU A 21 -4.53 8.69 4.87
CA GLU A 21 -4.57 8.99 3.44
C GLU A 21 -3.27 9.63 2.95
N ARG A 22 -2.76 10.61 3.70
CA ARG A 22 -1.47 11.25 3.40
C ARG A 22 -0.32 10.25 3.43
N GLU A 23 -0.24 9.42 4.46
CA GLU A 23 0.85 8.43 4.60
C GLU A 23 0.82 7.35 3.51
N ILE A 24 -0.37 6.94 3.05
CA ILE A 24 -0.53 6.05 1.89
C ILE A 24 0.02 6.73 0.63
N ALA A 25 -0.38 7.98 0.38
CA ALA A 25 0.08 8.74 -0.78
C ALA A 25 1.60 8.95 -0.76
N GLU A 26 2.20 9.24 0.40
CA GLU A 26 3.65 9.35 0.58
C GLU A 26 4.36 8.02 0.26
N ALA A 27 3.83 6.89 0.74
CA ALA A 27 4.42 5.58 0.47
C ALA A 27 4.36 5.22 -1.03
N ALA A 28 3.21 5.47 -1.67
CA ALA A 28 3.02 5.24 -3.10
C ALA A 28 3.89 6.15 -3.97
N ALA A 29 4.08 7.42 -3.58
CA ALA A 29 4.98 8.34 -4.28
C ALA A 29 6.44 7.87 -4.20
N GLY A 30 6.82 7.20 -3.10
CA GLY A 30 8.14 6.59 -2.93
C GLY A 30 8.37 5.33 -3.77
N ALA A 31 7.30 4.66 -4.24
CA ALA A 31 7.36 3.48 -5.12
C ALA A 31 7.60 3.86 -6.59
N GLY A 32 8.45 4.86 -6.83
CA GLY A 32 8.66 5.45 -8.14
C GLY A 32 8.94 4.40 -9.22
N GLY A 33 8.09 4.34 -10.24
CA GLY A 33 8.33 3.53 -11.44
C GLY A 33 7.08 2.91 -12.06
N SER A 34 6.07 2.54 -11.26
CA SER A 34 4.85 1.94 -11.81
C SER A 34 3.80 3.02 -12.15
N ASP A 35 3.25 2.92 -13.37
CA ASP A 35 2.05 3.66 -13.79
C ASP A 35 0.77 2.98 -13.25
N GLU A 36 0.94 2.14 -12.24
CA GLU A 36 -0.11 1.31 -11.66
C GLU A 36 -0.99 2.16 -10.74
N ARG A 37 -2.30 1.96 -10.89
CA ARG A 37 -3.31 2.53 -10.01
C ARG A 37 -3.41 1.66 -8.76
N LEU A 38 -3.10 2.26 -7.62
CA LEU A 38 -3.29 1.66 -6.30
C LEU A 38 -4.67 2.05 -5.78
N VAL A 39 -5.56 1.08 -5.62
CA VAL A 39 -6.90 1.30 -5.07
C VAL A 39 -6.90 0.83 -3.62
N CYS A 40 -7.23 1.73 -2.70
CA CYS A 40 -7.15 1.49 -1.27
C CYS A 40 -8.52 1.64 -0.59
N ALA A 41 -8.78 0.82 0.42
CA ALA A 41 -9.90 0.95 1.34
C ALA A 41 -9.39 0.85 2.78
N ILE A 42 -9.74 1.82 3.63
CA ILE A 42 -9.35 1.85 5.04
C ILE A 42 -10.57 1.50 5.88
N LEU A 43 -10.47 0.41 6.63
CA LEU A 43 -11.50 -0.20 7.47
C LEU A 43 -11.15 -0.02 8.94
N ASP A 44 -12.14 0.31 9.77
CA ASP A 44 -11.98 0.42 11.22
C ASP A 44 -12.46 -0.85 11.92
N GLU A 45 -11.52 -1.68 12.39
CA GLU A 45 -11.81 -2.96 13.07
C GLU A 45 -11.77 -2.81 14.61
N GLY A 46 -11.92 -1.57 15.10
CA GLY A 46 -11.97 -1.19 16.51
C GLY A 46 -10.61 -1.18 17.22
N LEU A 47 -9.80 -2.24 17.12
CA LEU A 47 -8.47 -2.32 17.75
C LEU A 47 -7.32 -2.01 16.78
N HIS A 48 -7.59 -2.03 15.49
CA HIS A 48 -6.66 -1.71 14.42
C HIS A 48 -7.44 -1.18 13.23
N ALA A 49 -6.74 -0.52 12.32
CA ALA A 49 -7.25 -0.29 10.98
C ALA A 49 -6.74 -1.39 10.05
N GLU A 50 -7.62 -1.90 9.20
CA GLU A 50 -7.24 -2.73 8.05
C GLU A 50 -7.21 -1.84 6.81
N ILE A 51 -6.13 -1.91 6.05
CA ILE A 51 -6.03 -1.20 4.76
C ILE A 51 -5.95 -2.28 3.68
N GLU A 52 -7.02 -2.42 2.92
CA GLU A 52 -7.03 -3.25 1.72
C GLU A 52 -6.37 -2.46 0.58
N VAL A 53 -5.44 -3.09 -0.11
CA VAL A 53 -4.72 -2.53 -1.26
C VAL A 53 -4.96 -3.44 -2.46
N GLU A 54 -5.52 -2.87 -3.52
CA GLU A 54 -5.82 -3.55 -4.76
C GLU A 54 -4.96 -3.00 -5.89
N LEU A 55 -4.38 -3.94 -6.63
CA LEU A 55 -3.54 -3.77 -7.81
C LEU A 55 -4.09 -4.69 -8.92
N PRO A 56 -3.77 -4.45 -10.20
CA PRO A 56 -4.22 -5.32 -11.29
C PRO A 56 -3.81 -6.79 -11.06
N GLY A 57 -4.79 -7.64 -10.76
CA GLY A 57 -4.57 -9.08 -10.52
C GLY A 57 -4.05 -9.44 -9.12
N TRP A 58 -3.96 -8.48 -8.20
CA TRP A 58 -3.51 -8.72 -6.82
C TRP A 58 -4.31 -7.90 -5.81
N LYS A 59 -4.65 -8.51 -4.66
CA LYS A 59 -5.26 -7.81 -3.53
C LYS A 59 -4.55 -8.24 -2.25
N GLU A 60 -4.10 -7.26 -1.48
CA GLU A 60 -3.40 -7.48 -0.22
C GLU A 60 -4.02 -6.67 0.92
N ARG A 61 -3.74 -7.07 2.16
CA ARG A 61 -4.22 -6.37 3.36
C ARG A 61 -3.07 -6.07 4.30
N ILE A 62 -3.07 -4.86 4.85
CA ILE A 62 -2.16 -4.47 5.93
C ILE A 62 -2.95 -4.07 7.17
N HIS A 63 -2.41 -4.40 8.34
CA HIS A 63 -3.00 -4.07 9.63
C HIS A 63 -2.16 -3.02 10.35
N VAL A 64 -2.82 -1.96 10.81
CA VAL A 64 -2.20 -0.86 11.57
C VAL A 64 -2.85 -0.81 12.96
N PRO A 65 -2.15 -1.26 14.02
CA PRO A 65 -2.74 -1.31 15.36
C PRO A 65 -3.00 0.09 15.93
N TYR A 66 -4.04 0.22 16.76
CA TYR A 66 -4.29 1.43 17.52
C TYR A 66 -3.59 1.41 18.90
N PRO A 67 -3.20 2.59 19.43
CA PRO A 67 -3.19 3.89 18.74
C PRO A 67 -2.10 3.93 17.66
N ALA A 68 -2.48 4.27 16.44
CA ALA A 68 -1.55 4.35 15.33
C ALA A 68 -0.64 5.56 15.53
N ARG A 69 0.67 5.37 15.39
CA ARG A 69 1.65 6.46 15.45
C ARG A 69 1.85 7.05 14.07
N GLU A 70 2.40 8.25 14.04
CA GLU A 70 2.82 8.86 12.78
C GLU A 70 3.87 7.99 12.07
N GLY A 71 3.66 7.76 10.78
CA GLY A 71 4.49 6.95 9.92
C GLY A 71 4.28 5.44 10.03
N ASP A 72 3.33 4.95 10.84
CA ASP A 72 3.02 3.51 10.90
C ASP A 72 2.38 3.02 9.60
N VAL A 73 1.41 3.78 9.07
CA VAL A 73 0.75 3.47 7.79
C VAL A 73 1.76 3.52 6.66
N ARG A 74 2.57 4.60 6.62
CA ARG A 74 3.61 4.75 5.60
C ARG A 74 4.58 3.59 5.62
N ARG A 75 5.06 3.17 6.80
CA ARG A 75 6.00 2.04 6.93
C ARG A 75 5.37 0.73 6.50
N ALA A 76 4.12 0.45 6.90
CA ALA A 76 3.41 -0.76 6.49
C ALA A 76 3.21 -0.80 4.97
N MET A 77 2.78 0.32 4.37
CA MET A 77 2.57 0.45 2.94
C MET A 77 3.88 0.35 2.14
N THR A 78 4.94 1.06 2.55
CA THR A 78 6.27 0.95 1.93
C THR A 78 6.80 -0.49 1.98
N ARG A 79 6.59 -1.20 3.10
CA ARG A 79 7.00 -2.60 3.20
C ARG A 79 6.23 -3.47 2.22
N LEU A 80 4.89 -3.33 2.17
CA LEU A 80 4.06 -4.04 1.21
C LEU A 80 4.51 -3.80 -0.24
N LEU A 81 4.65 -2.54 -0.63
CA LEU A 81 5.05 -2.15 -1.99
C LEU A 81 6.45 -2.69 -2.34
N ARG A 82 7.37 -2.75 -1.37
CA ARG A 82 8.69 -3.38 -1.56
C ARG A 82 8.59 -4.89 -1.71
N ASP A 83 7.79 -5.56 -0.87
CA ASP A 83 7.60 -7.01 -0.92
C ASP A 83 6.95 -7.45 -2.25
N LEU A 84 6.13 -6.57 -2.85
CA LEU A 84 5.56 -6.72 -4.19
C LEU A 84 6.53 -6.35 -5.34
N GLY A 85 7.74 -5.87 -5.04
CA GLY A 85 8.73 -5.46 -6.04
C GLY A 85 8.45 -4.14 -6.74
N LEU A 86 7.50 -3.33 -6.24
CA LEU A 86 7.08 -2.07 -6.84
C LEU A 86 7.97 -0.88 -6.47
N MET A 87 8.90 -1.05 -5.52
CA MET A 87 9.80 0.01 -5.06
C MET A 87 11.25 -0.15 -5.51
N ASP A 88 11.59 -1.21 -6.24
CA ASP A 88 12.97 -1.45 -6.70
C ASP A 88 13.17 -1.08 -8.17
N ASP A 89 13.80 0.07 -8.38
CA ASP A 89 14.31 0.54 -9.67
C ASP A 89 15.62 -0.21 -10.08
N ARG A 90 15.73 -1.49 -9.71
CA ARG A 90 16.89 -2.37 -9.95
C ARG A 90 16.52 -3.83 -10.22
N ALA A 91 15.41 -4.08 -10.92
CA ALA A 91 15.11 -5.41 -11.47
C ALA A 91 14.96 -5.41 -13.01
N THR A 92 15.80 -4.65 -13.71
CA THR A 92 16.22 -5.09 -15.05
C THR A 92 16.93 -6.44 -14.87
N MET A 93 16.30 -7.51 -15.38
CA MET A 93 16.74 -8.93 -15.40
C MET A 93 16.39 -9.84 -14.21
N ARG A 94 15.11 -10.19 -14.03
CA ARG A 94 14.69 -11.60 -13.80
C ARG A 94 13.36 -11.96 -14.47
N HIS A 95 13.08 -11.36 -15.63
CA HIS A 95 12.00 -11.76 -16.52
C HIS A 95 12.40 -12.85 -17.53
N ALA A 96 13.39 -13.69 -17.20
CA ALA A 96 13.82 -14.78 -18.06
C ALA A 96 14.02 -16.08 -17.27
N GLY A 97 13.01 -16.95 -17.29
CA GLY A 97 13.28 -18.39 -17.34
C GLY A 97 12.89 -19.29 -16.16
N LEU A 98 11.73 -19.14 -15.51
CA LEU A 98 11.27 -20.15 -14.53
C LEU A 98 9.84 -20.67 -14.71
N PHE A 99 9.17 -20.40 -15.83
CA PHE A 99 7.90 -21.06 -16.18
C PHE A 99 7.95 -21.73 -17.56
N ARG A 100 9.01 -22.50 -17.82
CA ARG A 100 8.95 -23.56 -18.83
C ARG A 100 9.58 -24.83 -18.27
N ASP A 101 8.75 -25.87 -18.28
CA ASP A 101 9.03 -27.28 -18.00
C ASP A 101 9.28 -27.62 -16.54
N PHE A 102 8.22 -28.04 -15.82
CA PHE A 102 8.05 -29.39 -15.25
C PHE A 102 6.58 -29.62 -14.86
#